data_AF-A0A6S7FEQ2-F1
#
_entry.id   AF-A0A6S7FEQ2-F1
#
_cell.length_a   1.000
_cell.length_b   1.000
_cell.length_c   1.000
_cell.angle_alpha   90.00
_cell.angle_beta   90.00
_cell.angle_gamma   90.00
#
_symmetry.space_group_name_H-M   'P 1'
#
loop_
_entity.id
_entity.type
_entity.pdbx_description
1 polymer ?
#
loop_
_entity_poly.entity_id
_entity_poly.type
_entity_poly.pdbx_seq_one_letter_code
_entity_poly.pdbx_strand_id
1 'polypeptide(L)'
;MFDGSFVEDCERLRARPPSDLDVVTFSYLPVLPHQVMEFVQQNAALFDRDTVKEEYCCDSFFIDLTKDARYVVADTMYWYGLFSHQRDTFMWKGLVTVPLMSDDADALVLLDTVEAGHAQET
;
A
#
# COMPACT_ATOMS: atom_id res chain seq x y z
N MET A 1 3.65 -7.15 4.53
CA MET A 1 2.19 -7.31 4.55
C MET A 1 1.86 -8.72 4.10
N PHE A 2 0.94 -9.40 4.78
CA PHE A 2 0.46 -10.73 4.43
C PHE A 2 -1.04 -10.66 4.17
N ASP A 3 -1.52 -11.28 3.10
CA ASP A 3 -2.95 -11.40 2.81
C ASP A 3 -3.27 -12.69 2.05
N GLY A 4 -4.46 -12.76 1.46
CA GLY A 4 -4.94 -13.87 0.66
C GLY A 4 -5.73 -14.86 1.49
N SER A 5 -6.08 -15.98 0.85
CA SER A 5 -6.84 -17.03 1.53
C SER A 5 -6.10 -17.64 2.73
N PHE A 6 -4.79 -17.46 2.83
CA PHE A 6 -3.96 -17.94 3.94
C PHE A 6 -4.29 -17.26 5.28
N VAL A 7 -4.58 -15.96 5.27
CA VAL A 7 -4.96 -15.23 6.50
C VAL A 7 -6.47 -15.27 6.77
N GLU A 8 -7.20 -16.01 5.94
CA GLU A 8 -8.64 -16.21 6.06
C GLU A 8 -8.93 -17.60 6.65
N ASP A 9 -9.99 -17.70 7.45
CA ASP A 9 -10.51 -18.99 7.95
C ASP A 9 -11.29 -19.73 6.84
N CYS A 10 -10.60 -19.97 5.71
CA CYS A 10 -11.20 -20.47 4.48
C CYS A 10 -11.61 -21.95 4.57
N GLU A 11 -10.98 -22.73 5.46
CA GLU A 11 -11.37 -24.11 5.72
C GLU A 11 -12.79 -24.17 6.29
N ARG A 12 -13.09 -23.35 7.31
CA ARG A 12 -14.44 -23.27 7.89
C ARG A 12 -15.41 -22.54 6.97
N LEU A 13 -15.00 -21.43 6.38
CA LEU A 13 -15.90 -20.54 5.63
C LEU A 13 -16.20 -21.04 4.21
N ARG A 14 -15.28 -21.81 3.61
CA ARG A 14 -15.36 -22.21 2.19
C ARG A 14 -15.05 -23.68 1.92
N ALA A 15 -14.84 -24.49 2.96
CA ALA A 15 -14.59 -25.93 2.85
C ALA A 15 -13.43 -26.29 1.89
N ARG A 16 -12.40 -25.44 1.84
CA ARG A 16 -11.17 -25.69 1.09
C ARG A 16 -9.95 -25.22 1.90
N PRO A 17 -8.77 -25.83 1.72
CA PRO A 17 -7.55 -25.29 2.30
C PRO A 17 -7.20 -23.92 1.68
N PRO A 18 -6.38 -23.11 2.37
CA PRO A 18 -5.77 -21.93 1.79
C PRO A 18 -4.94 -22.31 0.56
N SER A 19 -4.88 -21.40 -0.41
CA SER A 19 -4.04 -21.54 -1.61
C SER A 19 -2.69 -20.92 -1.31
N ASP A 20 -2.27 -19.97 -2.14
CA ASP A 20 -0.99 -19.28 -2.00
C ASP A 20 -1.05 -18.18 -0.95
N LEU A 21 0.12 -17.83 -0.42
CA LEU A 21 0.30 -16.69 0.48
C LEU A 21 0.63 -15.44 -0.34
N ASP A 22 -0.17 -14.39 -0.19
CA ASP A 22 0.12 -13.09 -0.80
C ASP A 22 1.03 -12.28 0.13
N VAL A 23 2.22 -11.89 -0.36
CA VAL A 23 3.23 -11.19 0.42
C VAL A 23 3.65 -9.90 -0.27
N VAL A 24 3.59 -8.79 0.45
CA VAL A 24 4.22 -7.53 0.02
C VAL A 24 5.29 -7.13 1.03
N THR A 25 6.54 -7.11 0.58
CA THR A 25 7.70 -6.72 1.39
C THR A 25 8.07 -5.28 1.12
N PHE A 26 8.15 -4.47 2.17
CA PHE A 26 8.64 -3.09 2.12
C PHE A 26 9.99 -3.05 2.80
N SER A 27 11.05 -2.77 2.05
CA SER A 27 12.41 -2.72 2.62
C SER A 27 13.31 -1.81 1.80
N TYR A 28 14.35 -1.27 2.45
CA TYR A 28 15.52 -0.77 1.73
C TYR A 28 16.31 -1.95 1.17
N LEU A 29 16.89 -1.78 -0.02
CA LEU A 29 17.90 -2.69 -0.51
C LEU A 29 19.24 -2.43 0.21
N PRO A 30 19.95 -3.46 0.67
CA PRO A 30 21.20 -3.29 1.43
C PRO A 30 22.41 -3.04 0.50
N VAL A 31 22.20 -2.37 -0.64
CA VAL A 31 23.20 -2.15 -1.68
C VAL A 31 23.10 -0.73 -2.25
N LEU A 32 24.17 -0.26 -2.89
CA LEU A 32 24.16 1.03 -3.56
C LEU A 32 23.36 0.98 -4.88
N PRO A 33 22.84 2.11 -5.38
CA PRO A 33 21.98 2.13 -6.57
C PRO A 33 22.55 1.43 -7.81
N HIS A 34 23.86 1.52 -8.03
CA HIS A 34 24.52 0.89 -9.18
C HIS A 34 24.65 -0.64 -9.05
N GLN A 35 24.44 -1.20 -7.87
CA GLN A 35 24.54 -2.63 -7.57
C GLN A 35 23.18 -3.33 -7.54
N VAL A 36 22.07 -2.58 -7.60
CA VAL A 36 20.70 -3.10 -7.44
C VAL A 36 20.40 -4.22 -8.42
N MET A 37 20.75 -4.05 -9.70
CA MET A 37 20.47 -5.06 -10.73
C MET A 37 21.19 -6.39 -10.43
N GLU A 38 22.47 -6.32 -10.08
CA GLU A 38 23.27 -7.50 -9.73
C GLU A 38 22.72 -8.17 -8.46
N PHE A 39 22.41 -7.38 -7.43
CA PHE A 39 21.83 -7.89 -6.20
C PHE A 39 20.50 -8.62 -6.42
N VAL A 40 19.61 -8.04 -7.25
CA VAL A 40 18.32 -8.65 -7.59
C VAL A 40 18.53 -9.97 -8.34
N GLN A 41 19.43 -10.00 -9.32
CA GLN A 41 19.72 -11.22 -10.08
C GLN A 41 20.33 -12.33 -9.23
N GLN A 42 21.25 -11.99 -8.32
CA GLN A 42 21.88 -12.95 -7.41
C GLN A 42 20.91 -13.50 -6.35
N ASN A 43 19.82 -12.79 -6.09
CA ASN A 43 18.81 -13.15 -5.09
C ASN A 43 17.44 -13.35 -5.74
N ALA A 44 17.40 -13.95 -6.95
CA ALA A 44 16.16 -14.17 -7.70
C ALA A 44 15.05 -14.84 -6.87
N ALA A 45 15.40 -15.76 -5.96
CA ALA A 45 14.46 -16.39 -5.02
C ALA A 45 13.74 -15.42 -4.05
N LEU A 46 14.05 -14.11 -4.07
CA LEU A 46 13.33 -13.08 -3.32
C LEU A 46 12.59 -12.07 -4.22
N PHE A 47 13.00 -11.95 -5.49
CA PHE A 47 12.58 -10.84 -6.38
C PHE A 47 11.94 -11.30 -7.69
N ASP A 48 12.23 -12.51 -8.14
CA ASP A 48 11.56 -13.16 -9.25
C ASP A 48 10.30 -13.84 -8.72
N ARG A 49 9.15 -13.27 -9.09
CA ARG A 49 7.85 -13.72 -8.61
C ARG A 49 7.54 -15.15 -9.05
N ASP A 50 7.91 -15.54 -10.26
CA ASP A 50 7.61 -16.89 -10.76
C ASP A 50 8.46 -17.92 -9.99
N THR A 51 9.74 -17.59 -9.76
CA THR A 51 10.62 -18.42 -8.91
C THR A 51 10.07 -18.57 -7.49
N VAL A 52 9.68 -17.45 -6.86
CA VAL A 52 9.13 -17.46 -5.49
C VAL A 52 7.82 -18.24 -5.41
N LYS A 53 6.97 -18.13 -6.45
CA LYS A 53 5.69 -18.83 -6.55
C LYS A 53 5.91 -20.33 -6.62
N GLU A 54 6.82 -20.77 -7.47
CA GLU A 54 7.13 -22.19 -7.65
C GLU A 54 7.81 -22.81 -6.42
N GLU A 55 8.72 -22.08 -5.77
CA GLU A 55 9.52 -22.61 -4.65
C GLU A 55 8.78 -22.54 -3.30
N TYR A 56 7.98 -21.48 -3.07
CA TYR A 56 7.40 -21.19 -1.76
C TYR A 56 5.87 -21.08 -1.75
N CYS A 57 5.18 -21.30 -2.88
CA CYS A 57 3.73 -21.08 -3.01
C CYS A 57 3.31 -19.66 -2.56
N CYS A 58 4.15 -18.67 -2.84
CA CYS A 58 3.94 -17.28 -2.45
C CYS A 58 3.79 -16.38 -3.67
N ASP A 59 2.75 -15.55 -3.71
CA ASP A 59 2.70 -14.40 -4.61
C ASP A 59 3.42 -13.23 -3.93
N SER A 60 4.71 -13.06 -4.25
CA SER A 60 5.58 -12.09 -3.60
C SER A 60 5.79 -10.83 -4.44
N PHE A 61 5.69 -9.68 -3.76
CA PHE A 61 5.95 -8.36 -4.31
C PHE A 61 6.92 -7.58 -3.42
N PHE A 62 7.91 -6.93 -4.02
CA PHE A 62 8.89 -6.12 -3.31
C PHE A 62 8.72 -4.64 -3.63
N ILE A 63 8.60 -3.82 -2.59
CA ILE A 63 8.55 -2.36 -2.67
C ILE A 63 9.82 -1.79 -2.04
N ASP A 64 10.67 -1.22 -2.89
CA ASP A 64 11.87 -0.51 -2.45
C ASP A 64 11.50 0.81 -1.76
N LEU A 65 11.93 0.96 -0.51
CA LEU A 65 11.72 2.17 0.29
C LEU A 65 12.63 3.34 -0.11
N THR A 66 13.59 3.14 -1.02
CA THR A 66 14.38 4.25 -1.59
C THR A 66 13.62 5.06 -2.63
N LYS A 67 12.46 4.56 -3.13
CA LYS A 67 11.58 5.31 -4.02
C LYS A 67 11.17 6.64 -3.37
N ASP A 68 10.84 7.63 -4.22
CA ASP A 68 10.20 8.85 -3.74
C ASP A 68 8.99 8.50 -2.88
N ALA A 69 8.86 9.17 -1.73
CA ALA A 69 7.83 8.85 -0.73
C ALA A 69 6.41 8.86 -1.32
N ARG A 70 6.14 9.67 -2.34
CA ARG A 70 4.83 9.69 -3.03
C ARG A 70 4.52 8.35 -3.70
N TYR A 71 5.52 7.69 -4.28
CA TYR A 71 5.35 6.37 -4.87
C TYR A 71 5.24 5.27 -3.80
N VAL A 72 5.97 5.37 -2.69
CA VAL A 72 5.82 4.42 -1.57
C VAL A 72 4.41 4.50 -0.99
N VAL A 73 3.87 5.72 -0.82
CA VAL A 73 2.48 5.93 -0.39
C VAL A 73 1.50 5.35 -1.40
N ALA A 74 1.70 5.61 -2.70
CA ALA A 74 0.85 5.05 -3.76
C ALA A 74 0.88 3.51 -3.79
N ASP A 75 2.06 2.89 -3.69
CA ASP A 75 2.22 1.44 -3.61
C ASP A 75 1.48 0.90 -2.37
N THR A 76 1.65 1.54 -1.22
CA THR A 76 0.97 1.15 0.03
C THR A 76 -0.55 1.24 -0.11
N MET A 77 -1.06 2.32 -0.69
CA MET A 77 -2.50 2.51 -0.94
C MET A 77 -3.05 1.46 -1.91
N TYR A 78 -2.32 1.15 -2.98
CA TYR A 78 -2.72 0.14 -3.94
C TYR A 78 -2.87 -1.23 -3.27
N TRP A 79 -1.84 -1.67 -2.55
CA TRP A 79 -1.86 -2.96 -1.87
C TRP A 79 -2.96 -2.98 -0.81
N TYR A 80 -3.04 -1.96 0.05
CA TYR A 80 -4.11 -1.86 1.04
C TYR A 80 -5.50 -1.91 0.38
N GLY A 81 -5.70 -1.20 -0.73
CA GLY A 81 -6.96 -1.18 -1.48
C GLY A 81 -7.33 -2.56 -2.03
N LEU A 82 -6.39 -3.23 -2.71
CA LEU A 82 -6.53 -4.58 -3.25
C LEU A 82 -6.97 -5.58 -2.17
N PHE A 83 -6.45 -5.39 -0.97
CA PHE A 83 -6.65 -6.25 0.20
C PHE A 83 -7.82 -5.80 1.11
N SER A 84 -8.51 -4.69 0.78
CA SER A 84 -9.58 -4.09 1.63
C SER A 84 -11.02 -4.43 1.24
N HIS A 85 -11.21 -5.31 0.26
CA HIS A 85 -12.53 -5.63 -0.27
C HIS A 85 -13.47 -6.27 0.73
N GLN A 86 -14.76 -5.96 0.58
CA GLN A 86 -15.81 -6.77 1.18
C GLN A 86 -15.98 -8.06 0.38
N ARG A 87 -15.52 -9.18 0.95
CA ARG A 87 -15.54 -10.52 0.35
C ARG A 87 -16.92 -10.98 -0.15
N ASP A 88 -17.99 -10.58 0.52
CA ASP A 88 -19.34 -11.05 0.21
C ASP A 88 -20.08 -10.15 -0.79
N THR A 89 -19.76 -8.85 -0.81
CA THR A 89 -20.42 -7.87 -1.69
C THR A 89 -19.57 -7.51 -2.90
N PHE A 90 -18.31 -7.94 -2.93
CA PHE A 90 -17.28 -7.52 -3.88
C PHE A 90 -17.11 -6.00 -3.97
N MET A 91 -17.60 -5.26 -2.98
CA MET A 91 -17.46 -3.81 -2.95
C MET A 91 -16.05 -3.44 -2.53
N TRP A 92 -15.38 -2.73 -3.43
CA TRP A 92 -14.13 -2.03 -3.13
C TRP A 92 -14.44 -0.83 -2.24
N LYS A 93 -13.66 -0.64 -1.19
CA LYS A 93 -13.60 0.66 -0.53
C LYS A 93 -12.77 1.57 -1.43
N GLY A 94 -13.41 2.57 -2.04
CA GLY A 94 -12.70 3.57 -2.83
C GLY A 94 -11.71 4.32 -1.96
N LEU A 95 -10.50 4.53 -2.46
CA LEU A 95 -9.51 5.42 -1.87
C LEU A 95 -9.51 6.71 -2.68
N VAL A 96 -9.63 7.86 -2.01
CA VAL A 96 -9.52 9.18 -2.64
C VAL A 96 -8.21 9.83 -2.21
N THR A 97 -7.38 10.20 -3.19
CA THR A 97 -6.19 11.01 -2.95
C THR A 97 -6.57 12.47 -3.13
N VAL A 98 -6.46 13.26 -2.07
CA VAL A 98 -6.66 14.71 -2.13
C VAL A 98 -5.28 15.37 -2.04
N PRO A 99 -4.78 16.00 -3.12
CA PRO A 99 -3.56 16.79 -3.01
C PRO A 99 -3.83 17.96 -2.07
N LEU A 100 -2.99 18.09 -1.03
CA LEU A 100 -2.97 19.30 -0.22
C LEU A 100 -2.30 20.39 -1.04
N MET A 101 -3.12 21.21 -1.70
CA MET A 101 -2.64 22.43 -2.33
C MET A 101 -2.39 23.45 -1.21
N SER A 102 -1.13 23.80 -0.99
CA SER A 102 -0.70 24.76 0.02
C SER A 102 -0.93 26.20 -0.47
N ASP A 103 -2.18 26.54 -0.81
CA ASP A 103 -2.57 27.95 -0.98
C ASP A 103 -3.44 28.35 0.20
N ASP A 104 -2.77 28.72 1.30
CA ASP A 104 -3.42 29.11 2.53
C ASP A 104 -4.07 30.51 2.41
N ALA A 105 -3.93 31.22 1.29
CA ALA A 105 -4.45 32.58 1.16
C ALA A 105 -5.97 32.64 1.35
N ASP A 106 -6.72 31.74 0.69
CA ASP A 106 -8.17 31.66 0.83
C ASP A 106 -8.57 31.16 2.24
N ALA A 107 -7.78 30.26 2.83
CA ALA A 107 -8.01 29.76 4.19
C ALA A 107 -7.80 30.87 5.25
N LEU A 108 -6.79 31.72 5.06
CA LEU A 108 -6.52 32.89 5.91
C LEU A 108 -7.63 33.92 5.81
N VAL A 109 -8.11 34.22 4.60
CA VAL A 109 -9.25 35.13 4.39
C VAL A 109 -10.52 34.60 5.07
N LEU A 110 -10.77 33.30 4.98
CA LEU A 110 -11.90 32.66 5.68
C LEU A 110 -11.75 32.78 7.19
N LEU A 111 -10.54 32.53 7.73
CA LEU A 111 -10.25 32.63 9.15
C LEU A 111 -10.50 34.04 9.69
N ASP A 112 -9.97 35.06 9.02
CA ASP A 112 -10.19 36.47 9.37
C ASP A 112 -11.68 36.84 9.37
N THR A 113 -12.45 36.31 8.42
CA THR A 113 -13.89 36.54 8.31
C THR A 113 -14.66 35.93 9.49
N VAL A 114 -14.29 34.70 9.90
CA VAL A 114 -14.91 34.01 11.04
C VAL A 114 -14.57 34.72 12.35
N GLU A 115 -13.33 35.15 12.55
CA GLU A 115 -12.90 35.88 13.74
C GLU A 115 -13.60 37.25 13.87
N ALA A 116 -13.74 37.98 12.75
CA ALA A 116 -14.46 39.25 12.73
C ALA A 116 -15.96 39.10 13.08
N GLY A 117 -16.60 38.02 12.60
CA GLY A 117 -18.01 37.72 12.93
C GLY A 117 -18.22 37.40 14.41
N HIS A 118 -17.32 36.63 15.03
CA HIS A 118 -17.36 36.34 16.47
C HIS A 118 -17.13 37.59 17.33
N ALA A 119 -16.28 38.52 16.88
CA ALA A 119 -16.05 39.79 17.58
C ALA A 119 -17.24 40.76 17.54
N GLN A 120 -18.19 40.57 16.62
CA GLN A 120 -19.41 41.39 16.51
C GLN A 120 -20.61 40.83 17.28
N GLU A 121 -20.57 39.55 17.70
CA GLU A 121 -21.62 38.89 18.50
C GLU A 121 -21.35 38.93 20.02
N THR A 122 -20.21 39.48 20.45
CA THR A 122 -19.81 39.64 21.87
C THR A 122 -19.93 41.10 22.30
#